data_AF-A0A256W8S3-F1
#
_entry.id   AF-A0A256W8S3-F1
#
_cell.length_a   1.000
_cell.length_b   1.000
_cell.length_c   1.000
_cell.angle_alpha   90.00
_cell.angle_beta   90.00
_cell.angle_gamma   90.00
#
_symmetry.space_group_name_H-M   'P 1'
#
loop_
_entity.id
_entity.type
_entity.pdbx_description
1 polymer ?
#
loop_
_entity_poly.entity_id
_entity_poly.type
_entity_poly.pdbx_seq_one_letter_code
_entity_poly.pdbx_strand_id
1 'polypeptide(L)'
;LFQSEYGNNCYFDDVTIQQTPAGPATSTWAGTTDNDWNTATNWDNGVPGATTDVTIPYTGITNFPTIIGTGSCDDITIESGASLLDNSNLTVNGTANVKRSFTASEWQYISSPIAGAQASLFSGDYLQIWDEVNTQWEDVTVATTALTPVKGFSLWSTGTTTFSGTLNTGNQGISVTNSGGDGFNLVGNPYPSFVDWSNLDDGPTATWGAIYYWDETAYVSWNAGAGAGSQYVPPVQGFFIATASTATFSLTNADRTHVRPATEVIQLGFQNTANGTYSIAMTDIDGISSVILEDTKTNYMHNFEDGAYGFDYSTTDDEKRFKLHLQTLGTNEIAEGLYNVYANDKVVYVNSEKVINNGTVKIYDIMGRIMVEVEVDNANFVKIPAGFKTGIYVVVIEDGHNVSSNKVFIN
;
A
#
# COMPACT_ATOMS: atom_id res chain seq x y z
N LEU A 1 -40.35 -28.51 15.53
CA LEU A 1 -41.32 -29.55 15.94
C LEU A 1 -41.32 -30.63 14.88
N PHE A 2 -40.88 -31.84 15.20
CA PHE A 2 -40.96 -33.00 14.32
C PHE A 2 -42.06 -33.92 14.84
N GLN A 3 -42.99 -34.34 13.99
CA GLN A 3 -43.96 -35.40 14.26
C GLN A 3 -43.78 -36.53 13.24
N SER A 4 -43.88 -37.78 13.70
CA SER A 4 -43.99 -38.94 12.81
C SER A 4 -45.47 -39.27 12.58
N GLU A 5 -45.95 -39.17 11.35
CA GLU A 5 -47.37 -39.39 11.03
C GLU A 5 -47.79 -40.87 11.06
N TYR A 6 -46.86 -41.82 10.99
CA TYR A 6 -47.19 -43.26 10.95
C TYR A 6 -46.32 -44.09 11.89
N GLY A 7 -46.97 -45.03 12.58
CA GLY A 7 -46.38 -45.79 13.67
C GLY A 7 -45.35 -46.82 13.23
N ASN A 8 -44.09 -46.52 13.53
CA ASN A 8 -43.09 -47.43 14.11
C ASN A 8 -42.07 -46.55 14.84
N ASN A 9 -41.76 -46.85 16.09
CA ASN A 9 -40.97 -45.95 16.94
C ASN A 9 -39.56 -45.72 16.37
N CYS A 10 -39.25 -44.50 15.96
CA CYS A 10 -37.88 -44.05 15.73
C CYS A 10 -37.29 -43.56 17.04
N TYR A 11 -36.39 -44.35 17.64
CA TYR A 11 -35.59 -43.92 18.78
C TYR A 11 -34.39 -43.13 18.26
N PHE A 12 -34.37 -41.83 18.54
CA PHE A 12 -33.20 -40.99 18.36
C PHE A 12 -32.50 -40.87 19.72
N ASP A 13 -31.26 -41.31 19.79
CA ASP A 13 -30.36 -41.11 20.94
C ASP A 13 -29.33 -40.02 20.56
N ASP A 14 -28.80 -39.30 21.55
CA ASP A 14 -27.78 -38.24 21.39
C ASP A 14 -28.06 -37.11 20.35
N VAL A 15 -29.31 -36.66 20.21
CA VAL A 15 -29.62 -35.46 19.41
C VAL A 15 -29.22 -34.18 20.15
N THR A 16 -28.07 -33.61 19.76
CA THR A 16 -27.63 -32.29 20.24
C THR A 16 -28.03 -31.20 19.24
N ILE A 17 -28.86 -30.25 19.69
CA ILE A 17 -29.10 -28.99 18.96
C ILE A 17 -28.24 -27.93 19.64
N GLN A 18 -27.06 -27.67 19.06
CA GLN A 18 -26.17 -26.62 19.55
C GLN A 18 -26.55 -25.30 18.88
N GLN A 19 -27.00 -24.32 19.67
CA GLN A 19 -27.02 -22.94 19.22
C GLN A 19 -25.56 -22.49 19.08
N THR A 20 -25.09 -22.25 17.85
CA THR A 20 -23.95 -21.35 17.66
C THR A 20 -24.33 -20.01 18.30
N PRO A 21 -23.53 -19.47 19.22
CA PRO A 21 -23.74 -18.11 19.70
C PRO A 21 -23.90 -17.20 18.50
N ALA A 22 -24.88 -16.28 18.54
CA ALA A 22 -24.87 -15.19 17.57
C ALA A 22 -23.51 -14.51 17.71
N GLY A 23 -22.82 -14.31 16.59
CA GLY A 23 -21.56 -13.58 16.58
C GLY A 23 -21.74 -12.19 17.20
N PRO A 24 -20.66 -11.52 17.60
CA PRO A 24 -20.75 -10.12 17.99
C PRO A 24 -21.42 -9.33 16.85
N ALA A 25 -22.19 -8.28 17.17
CA ALA A 25 -22.80 -7.45 16.13
C ALA A 25 -21.73 -6.78 15.25
N THR A 26 -20.61 -6.40 15.87
CA THR A 26 -19.44 -5.81 15.21
C THR A 26 -18.16 -6.42 15.75
N SER A 27 -17.15 -6.65 14.91
CA SER A 27 -15.81 -7.08 15.34
C SER A 27 -14.71 -6.45 14.47
N THR A 28 -13.68 -5.91 15.10
CA THR A 28 -12.53 -5.27 14.45
C THR A 28 -11.33 -6.21 14.47
N TRP A 29 -10.65 -6.32 13.33
CA TRP A 29 -9.40 -7.07 13.26
C TRP A 29 -8.30 -6.33 14.03
N ALA A 30 -7.74 -6.99 15.03
CA ALA A 30 -6.60 -6.54 15.83
C ALA A 30 -5.27 -7.18 15.40
N GLY A 31 -5.31 -8.37 14.79
CA GLY A 31 -4.13 -9.02 14.18
C GLY A 31 -2.92 -9.21 15.11
N THR A 32 -3.15 -9.35 16.42
CA THR A 32 -2.12 -9.29 17.47
C THR A 32 -1.31 -10.57 17.61
N THR A 33 -1.86 -11.71 17.18
CA THR A 33 -1.30 -13.05 17.40
C THR A 33 -0.66 -13.59 16.13
N ASP A 34 -1.42 -13.61 15.04
CA ASP A 34 -1.01 -14.13 13.73
C ASP A 34 -1.89 -13.53 12.62
N ASN A 35 -1.90 -14.15 11.44
CA ASN A 35 -2.72 -13.76 10.29
C ASN A 35 -3.98 -14.63 10.08
N ASP A 36 -4.24 -15.68 10.86
CA ASP A 36 -5.42 -16.54 10.61
C ASP A 36 -6.70 -15.83 11.08
N TRP A 37 -7.64 -15.65 10.13
CA TRP A 37 -8.99 -15.16 10.39
C TRP A 37 -9.67 -15.84 11.59
N ASN A 38 -9.39 -17.11 11.84
CA ASN A 38 -10.07 -17.91 12.87
C ASN A 38 -9.41 -17.86 14.25
N THR A 39 -8.22 -17.24 14.38
CA THR A 39 -7.56 -17.03 15.66
C THR A 39 -8.32 -15.96 16.45
N ALA A 40 -9.01 -16.38 17.52
CA ALA A 40 -9.92 -15.52 18.28
C ALA A 40 -9.26 -14.27 18.91
N THR A 41 -7.97 -14.32 19.20
CA THR A 41 -7.19 -13.19 19.75
C THR A 41 -6.80 -12.14 18.70
N ASN A 42 -7.01 -12.40 17.41
CA ASN A 42 -6.89 -11.40 16.35
C ASN A 42 -8.15 -10.51 16.22
N TRP A 43 -9.15 -10.66 17.10
CA TRP A 43 -10.41 -9.92 17.06
C TRP A 43 -10.70 -9.23 18.39
N ASP A 44 -11.16 -7.97 18.36
CA ASP A 44 -11.52 -7.21 19.57
C ASP A 44 -12.74 -7.78 20.31
N ASN A 45 -13.68 -8.38 19.58
CA ASN A 45 -14.98 -8.85 20.07
C ASN A 45 -15.25 -10.34 19.73
N GLY A 46 -14.20 -11.07 19.33
CA GLY A 46 -14.25 -12.48 18.93
C GLY A 46 -14.47 -12.71 17.43
N VAL A 47 -14.31 -13.96 17.00
CA VAL A 47 -14.33 -14.37 15.59
C VAL A 47 -15.69 -14.06 14.94
N PRO A 48 -15.74 -13.35 13.80
CA PRO A 48 -16.96 -13.01 13.09
C PRO A 48 -17.80 -14.21 12.65
N GLY A 49 -19.12 -14.05 12.72
CA GLY A 49 -20.10 -14.94 12.12
C GLY A 49 -20.91 -14.26 11.02
N ALA A 50 -21.84 -14.99 10.40
CA ALA A 50 -22.70 -14.51 9.30
C ALA A 50 -23.62 -13.30 9.62
N THR A 51 -23.59 -12.78 10.86
CA THR A 51 -24.35 -11.61 11.34
C THR A 51 -23.44 -10.58 12.02
N THR A 52 -22.14 -10.63 11.74
CA THR A 52 -21.12 -9.75 12.33
C THR A 52 -20.57 -8.81 11.27
N ASP A 53 -20.72 -7.51 11.49
CA ASP A 53 -20.07 -6.49 10.67
C ASP A 53 -18.59 -6.39 11.03
N VAL A 54 -17.72 -6.50 10.02
CA VAL A 54 -16.27 -6.57 10.19
C VAL A 54 -15.58 -5.31 9.73
N THR A 55 -14.58 -4.84 10.49
CA THR A 55 -13.63 -3.82 10.03
C THR A 55 -12.20 -4.36 10.08
N ILE A 56 -11.46 -4.20 8.97
CA ILE A 56 -10.02 -4.45 8.88
C ILE A 56 -9.33 -3.08 8.77
N PRO A 57 -8.70 -2.60 9.85
CA PRO A 57 -8.01 -1.31 9.85
C PRO A 57 -6.66 -1.41 9.13
N TYR A 58 -6.10 -0.26 8.77
CA TYR A 58 -4.73 -0.17 8.23
C TYR A 58 -3.69 -0.02 9.35
N THR A 59 -3.91 0.90 10.28
CA THR A 59 -3.12 1.06 11.51
C THR A 59 -3.71 0.21 12.65
N GLY A 60 -3.07 0.19 13.82
CA GLY A 60 -3.59 -0.55 14.99
C GLY A 60 -3.09 -1.98 15.14
N ILE A 61 -2.53 -2.57 14.09
CA ILE A 61 -2.35 -4.03 13.96
C ILE A 61 -0.93 -4.42 13.54
N THR A 62 -0.52 -5.66 13.82
CA THR A 62 0.82 -6.17 13.45
C THR A 62 0.80 -7.16 12.28
N ASN A 63 -0.35 -7.81 12.03
CA ASN A 63 -0.59 -8.71 10.92
C ASN A 63 -1.92 -8.37 10.24
N PHE A 64 -2.00 -8.50 8.92
CA PHE A 64 -3.26 -8.48 8.18
C PHE A 64 -3.92 -9.87 8.14
N PRO A 65 -5.25 -9.96 7.93
CA PRO A 65 -5.97 -11.23 7.89
C PRO A 65 -5.79 -12.00 6.57
N THR A 66 -5.56 -13.31 6.73
CA THR A 66 -5.58 -14.35 5.70
C THR A 66 -6.69 -15.36 6.06
N ILE A 67 -7.64 -15.63 5.16
CA ILE A 67 -8.69 -16.64 5.42
C ILE A 67 -8.19 -18.04 5.01
N ILE A 68 -7.35 -18.65 5.86
CA ILE A 68 -6.75 -19.98 5.62
C ILE A 68 -7.82 -21.09 5.65
N GLY A 69 -8.70 -21.06 6.66
CA GLY A 69 -9.88 -21.91 6.77
C GLY A 69 -11.08 -21.33 5.99
N THR A 70 -12.30 -21.56 6.47
CA THR A 70 -13.49 -20.82 6.01
C THR A 70 -13.80 -19.68 6.95
N GLY A 71 -14.13 -18.50 6.43
CA GLY A 71 -14.59 -17.34 7.23
C GLY A 71 -16.01 -16.92 6.88
N SER A 72 -16.68 -16.17 7.77
CA SER A 72 -17.97 -15.55 7.48
C SER A 72 -18.15 -14.21 8.20
N CYS A 73 -18.80 -13.25 7.55
CA CYS A 73 -19.23 -11.96 8.11
C CYS A 73 -20.61 -11.57 7.55
N ASP A 74 -21.24 -10.53 8.09
CA ASP A 74 -22.37 -9.86 7.44
C ASP A 74 -21.80 -8.84 6.42
N ASP A 75 -21.57 -7.59 6.83
CA ASP A 75 -20.72 -6.64 6.09
C ASP A 75 -19.22 -6.84 6.41
N ILE A 76 -18.35 -6.43 5.48
CA ILE A 76 -16.90 -6.28 5.71
C ILE A 76 -16.39 -4.96 5.12
N THR A 77 -15.66 -4.21 5.93
CA THR A 77 -14.97 -2.97 5.52
C THR A 77 -13.47 -3.14 5.62
N ILE A 78 -12.76 -2.91 4.51
CA ILE A 78 -11.32 -2.90 4.41
C ILE A 78 -10.90 -1.43 4.26
N GLU A 79 -10.20 -0.90 5.27
CA GLU A 79 -9.77 0.51 5.26
C GLU A 79 -8.68 0.78 4.21
N SER A 80 -8.47 2.05 3.87
CA SER A 80 -7.48 2.45 2.85
C SER A 80 -6.07 1.98 3.22
N GLY A 81 -5.45 1.22 2.33
CA GLY A 81 -4.13 0.59 2.54
C GLY A 81 -4.18 -0.78 3.26
N ALA A 82 -5.32 -1.18 3.83
CA ALA A 82 -5.46 -2.46 4.52
C ALA A 82 -5.55 -3.65 3.54
N SER A 83 -5.13 -4.84 3.98
CA SER A 83 -4.99 -6.02 3.13
C SER A 83 -5.82 -7.22 3.64
N LEU A 84 -6.33 -8.04 2.71
CA LEU A 84 -7.05 -9.29 2.96
C LEU A 84 -6.64 -10.37 1.95
N LEU A 85 -6.06 -11.48 2.43
CA LEU A 85 -5.66 -12.62 1.59
C LEU A 85 -6.67 -13.77 1.66
N ASP A 86 -6.73 -14.58 0.60
CA ASP A 86 -7.57 -15.78 0.48
C ASP A 86 -9.08 -15.56 0.69
N ASN A 87 -9.56 -14.37 0.33
CA ASN A 87 -10.96 -13.97 0.34
C ASN A 87 -11.90 -14.82 -0.55
N SER A 88 -11.39 -15.82 -1.28
CA SER A 88 -12.22 -16.89 -1.86
C SER A 88 -12.87 -17.80 -0.82
N ASN A 89 -12.33 -17.85 0.40
CA ASN A 89 -12.80 -18.69 1.49
C ASN A 89 -13.72 -17.93 2.48
N LEU A 90 -13.98 -16.65 2.21
CA LEU A 90 -14.82 -15.77 3.02
C LEU A 90 -16.25 -15.71 2.46
N THR A 91 -17.24 -15.98 3.31
CA THR A 91 -18.66 -15.74 3.00
C THR A 91 -19.09 -14.39 3.56
N VAL A 92 -19.36 -13.44 2.67
CA VAL A 92 -19.95 -12.13 3.00
C VAL A 92 -21.45 -12.23 2.76
N ASN A 93 -22.28 -12.01 3.78
CA ASN A 93 -23.74 -12.14 3.66
C ASN A 93 -24.41 -10.81 3.25
N GLY A 94 -23.81 -9.69 3.66
CA GLY A 94 -24.15 -8.34 3.23
C GLY A 94 -23.21 -7.83 2.15
N THR A 95 -22.45 -6.79 2.48
CA THR A 95 -21.66 -5.97 1.56
C THR A 95 -20.17 -6.02 1.90
N ALA A 96 -19.33 -6.29 0.90
CA ALA A 96 -17.90 -6.05 1.03
C ALA A 96 -17.53 -4.67 0.48
N ASN A 97 -16.80 -3.91 1.28
CA ASN A 97 -16.41 -2.53 1.05
C ASN A 97 -14.88 -2.42 1.12
N VAL A 98 -14.25 -1.95 0.06
CA VAL A 98 -12.81 -1.59 0.06
C VAL A 98 -12.70 -0.08 -0.06
N LYS A 99 -12.00 0.58 0.86
CA LYS A 99 -11.78 2.02 0.81
C LYS A 99 -10.45 2.34 0.14
N ARG A 100 -10.40 3.47 -0.57
CA ARG A 100 -9.15 4.14 -1.00
C ARG A 100 -9.30 5.63 -0.75
N SER A 101 -8.37 6.19 0.01
CA SER A 101 -8.21 7.63 0.18
C SER A 101 -7.29 8.19 -0.91
N PHE A 102 -7.57 9.40 -1.38
CA PHE A 102 -6.87 10.08 -2.48
C PHE A 102 -6.38 11.45 -2.04
N THR A 103 -5.15 11.80 -2.43
CA THR A 103 -4.59 13.14 -2.25
C THR A 103 -5.32 14.12 -3.15
N ALA A 104 -5.72 15.27 -2.60
CA ALA A 104 -6.49 16.24 -3.36
C ALA A 104 -5.64 16.98 -4.39
N SER A 105 -6.20 17.20 -5.58
CA SER A 105 -5.58 17.93 -6.71
C SER A 105 -4.47 17.19 -7.47
N GLU A 106 -4.51 15.85 -7.46
CA GLU A 106 -3.55 15.01 -8.17
C GLU A 106 -4.25 13.95 -9.04
N TRP A 107 -3.59 13.55 -10.13
CA TRP A 107 -3.94 12.35 -10.89
C TRP A 107 -3.31 11.13 -10.24
N GLN A 108 -4.13 10.21 -9.77
CA GLN A 108 -3.70 8.96 -9.12
C GLN A 108 -4.21 7.76 -9.91
N TYR A 109 -3.38 6.72 -10.06
CA TYR A 109 -3.75 5.53 -10.82
C TYR A 109 -4.46 4.51 -9.94
N ILE A 110 -5.58 3.97 -10.44
CA ILE A 110 -6.42 3.00 -9.74
C ILE A 110 -6.76 1.77 -10.58
N SER A 111 -7.12 0.67 -9.93
CA SER A 111 -7.84 -0.47 -10.49
C SER A 111 -8.91 -0.96 -9.52
N SER A 112 -9.94 -1.65 -10.01
CA SER A 112 -11.08 -2.02 -9.16
C SER A 112 -10.78 -3.26 -8.30
N PRO A 113 -10.98 -3.22 -6.96
CA PRO A 113 -10.84 -4.37 -6.08
C PRO A 113 -12.05 -5.32 -6.09
N ILE A 114 -13.12 -4.96 -6.82
CA ILE A 114 -14.40 -5.68 -6.87
C ILE A 114 -14.80 -6.05 -8.31
N ALA A 115 -15.61 -7.08 -8.44
CA ALA A 115 -16.17 -7.53 -9.71
C ALA A 115 -17.36 -6.66 -10.12
N GLY A 116 -17.45 -6.29 -11.39
CA GLY A 116 -18.62 -5.62 -11.98
C GLY A 116 -18.76 -4.13 -11.68
N ALA A 117 -17.75 -3.48 -11.09
CA ALA A 117 -17.73 -2.04 -10.89
C ALA A 117 -17.86 -1.24 -12.19
N GLN A 118 -18.39 -0.03 -12.09
CA GLN A 118 -18.64 0.88 -13.21
C GLN A 118 -18.20 2.30 -12.86
N ALA A 119 -17.91 3.11 -13.88
CA ALA A 119 -17.45 4.49 -13.74
C ALA A 119 -18.42 5.42 -12.98
N SER A 120 -19.69 5.03 -12.83
CA SER A 120 -20.68 5.68 -11.96
C SER A 120 -20.24 5.81 -10.49
N LEU A 121 -19.30 4.97 -10.03
CA LEU A 121 -18.66 5.10 -8.72
C LEU A 121 -17.95 6.46 -8.53
N PHE A 122 -17.43 7.04 -9.62
CA PHE A 122 -16.67 8.29 -9.66
C PHE A 122 -17.50 9.44 -10.26
N SER A 123 -18.83 9.40 -10.10
CA SER A 123 -19.74 10.39 -10.66
C SER A 123 -19.55 11.78 -10.02
N GLY A 124 -18.79 12.64 -10.69
CA GLY A 124 -18.45 14.00 -10.24
C GLY A 124 -16.95 14.26 -10.21
N ASP A 125 -16.15 13.19 -10.22
CA ASP A 125 -14.69 13.22 -10.38
C ASP A 125 -14.29 13.11 -11.86
N TYR A 126 -13.00 13.30 -12.16
CA TYR A 126 -12.48 13.03 -13.51
C TYR A 126 -11.83 11.65 -13.54
N LEU A 127 -12.26 10.81 -14.49
CA LEU A 127 -11.74 9.46 -14.70
C LEU A 127 -11.28 9.33 -16.16
N GLN A 128 -10.09 8.79 -16.37
CA GLN A 128 -9.47 8.62 -17.69
C GLN A 128 -8.96 7.20 -17.91
N ILE A 129 -9.00 6.75 -19.16
CA ILE A 129 -8.29 5.56 -19.63
C ILE A 129 -7.07 5.98 -20.45
N TRP A 130 -6.02 5.16 -20.39
CA TRP A 130 -4.92 5.24 -21.33
C TRP A 130 -5.29 4.47 -22.62
N ASP A 131 -5.23 5.15 -23.75
CA ASP A 131 -5.27 4.52 -25.07
C ASP A 131 -3.84 4.31 -25.58
N GLU A 132 -3.41 3.04 -25.58
CA GLU A 132 -2.10 2.63 -26.09
C GLU A 132 -1.96 2.87 -27.60
N VAL A 133 -3.06 2.79 -28.37
CA VAL A 133 -3.03 2.84 -29.85
C VAL A 133 -2.77 4.26 -30.36
N ASN A 134 -3.36 5.26 -29.72
CA ASN A 134 -3.12 6.67 -30.05
C ASN A 134 -2.17 7.37 -29.06
N THR A 135 -1.65 6.66 -28.05
CA THR A 135 -0.72 7.16 -27.01
C THR A 135 -1.23 8.39 -26.26
N GLN A 136 -2.51 8.35 -25.87
CA GLN A 136 -3.21 9.50 -25.27
C GLN A 136 -4.12 9.08 -24.10
N TRP A 137 -4.51 10.06 -23.28
CA TRP A 137 -5.56 9.91 -22.27
C TRP A 137 -6.93 10.21 -22.89
N GLU A 138 -7.93 9.38 -22.58
CA GLU A 138 -9.31 9.59 -22.99
C GLU A 138 -10.24 9.66 -21.76
N ASP A 139 -11.13 10.66 -21.72
CA ASP A 139 -12.07 10.88 -20.62
C ASP A 139 -13.21 9.84 -20.62
N VAL A 140 -13.43 9.20 -19.47
CA VAL A 140 -14.52 8.24 -19.25
C VAL A 140 -15.81 9.00 -18.95
N THR A 141 -16.51 9.40 -20.00
CA THR A 141 -17.77 10.18 -19.91
C THR A 141 -19.03 9.33 -19.73
N VAL A 142 -18.96 8.01 -19.94
CA VAL A 142 -20.11 7.11 -19.86
C VAL A 142 -20.10 6.39 -18.51
N ALA A 143 -21.07 6.70 -17.65
CA ALA A 143 -21.15 6.18 -16.28
C ALA A 143 -21.26 4.64 -16.18
N THR A 144 -21.74 3.96 -17.23
CA THR A 144 -21.81 2.49 -17.29
C THR A 144 -20.54 1.84 -17.86
N THR A 145 -19.46 2.59 -18.06
CA THR A 145 -18.16 2.02 -18.47
C THR A 145 -17.67 1.07 -17.38
N ALA A 146 -17.40 -0.18 -17.73
CA ALA A 146 -16.93 -1.19 -16.78
C ALA A 146 -15.50 -0.89 -16.31
N LEU A 147 -15.30 -0.97 -14.99
CA LEU A 147 -13.98 -0.94 -14.36
C LEU A 147 -13.46 -2.38 -14.28
N THR A 148 -13.12 -2.94 -15.45
CA THR A 148 -12.66 -4.33 -15.60
C THR A 148 -11.48 -4.62 -14.67
N PRO A 149 -11.46 -5.75 -13.94
CA PRO A 149 -10.30 -6.15 -13.14
C PRO A 149 -9.00 -6.11 -13.94
N VAL A 150 -7.91 -5.75 -13.27
CA VAL A 150 -6.54 -5.56 -13.81
C VAL A 150 -6.41 -4.36 -14.74
N LYS A 151 -7.48 -3.81 -15.32
CA LYS A 151 -7.38 -2.54 -16.05
C LYS A 151 -7.12 -1.40 -15.06
N GLY A 152 -6.15 -0.56 -15.38
CA GLY A 152 -5.89 0.67 -14.65
C GLY A 152 -6.60 1.86 -15.26
N PHE A 153 -6.88 2.86 -14.44
CA PHE A 153 -7.51 4.12 -14.78
C PHE A 153 -6.77 5.26 -14.08
N SER A 154 -6.75 6.45 -14.67
CA SER A 154 -6.27 7.65 -13.99
C SER A 154 -7.47 8.39 -13.41
N LEU A 155 -7.45 8.65 -12.10
CA LEU A 155 -8.52 9.30 -11.34
C LEU A 155 -8.01 10.61 -10.74
N TRP A 156 -8.80 11.67 -10.87
CA TRP A 156 -8.66 12.90 -10.11
C TRP A 156 -9.89 13.01 -9.20
N SER A 157 -9.72 12.66 -7.94
CA SER A 157 -10.75 12.67 -6.90
C SER A 157 -10.18 13.30 -5.62
N THR A 158 -11.02 13.50 -4.61
CA THR A 158 -10.61 14.02 -3.30
C THR A 158 -11.30 13.28 -2.16
N GLY A 159 -10.58 12.95 -1.10
CA GLY A 159 -11.15 12.23 0.04
C GLY A 159 -11.13 10.72 -0.16
N THR A 160 -12.16 10.00 0.27
CA THR A 160 -12.17 8.53 0.28
C THR A 160 -13.33 7.98 -0.55
N THR A 161 -13.02 7.11 -1.52
CA THR A 161 -14.02 6.31 -2.24
C THR A 161 -14.14 4.93 -1.61
N THR A 162 -15.38 4.42 -1.53
CA THR A 162 -15.68 3.05 -1.11
C THR A 162 -16.12 2.22 -2.32
N PHE A 163 -15.36 1.19 -2.66
CA PHE A 163 -15.73 0.17 -3.64
C PHE A 163 -16.59 -0.89 -2.97
N SER A 164 -17.90 -0.83 -3.18
CA SER A 164 -18.88 -1.78 -2.62
C SER A 164 -19.28 -2.85 -3.64
N GLY A 165 -19.02 -4.13 -3.35
CA GLY A 165 -19.39 -5.24 -4.24
C GLY A 165 -18.62 -6.54 -3.95
N THR A 166 -18.76 -7.54 -4.82
CA THR A 166 -18.04 -8.81 -4.68
C THR A 166 -16.54 -8.61 -4.84
N LEU A 167 -15.75 -8.86 -3.81
CA LEU A 167 -14.29 -8.76 -3.86
C LEU A 167 -13.70 -9.68 -4.96
N ASN A 168 -12.76 -9.16 -5.74
CA ASN A 168 -12.00 -9.97 -6.69
C ASN A 168 -11.11 -10.99 -5.94
N THR A 169 -10.95 -12.17 -6.52
CA THR A 169 -10.11 -13.25 -5.99
C THR A 169 -9.70 -14.20 -7.12
N GLY A 170 -8.80 -15.15 -6.83
CA GLY A 170 -8.24 -16.07 -7.82
C GLY A 170 -7.43 -15.35 -8.90
N ASN A 171 -7.10 -16.07 -9.98
CA ASN A 171 -6.31 -15.50 -11.07
C ASN A 171 -7.15 -14.50 -11.89
N GLN A 172 -6.58 -13.33 -12.15
CA GLN A 172 -7.17 -12.24 -12.93
C GLN A 172 -6.24 -11.88 -14.09
N GLY A 173 -6.76 -11.35 -15.20
CA GLY A 173 -5.91 -11.00 -16.33
C GLY A 173 -6.61 -10.18 -17.40
N ILE A 174 -5.80 -9.50 -18.22
CA ILE A 174 -6.25 -8.62 -19.29
C ILE A 174 -5.32 -8.72 -20.51
N SER A 175 -5.87 -8.51 -21.70
CA SER A 175 -5.04 -8.33 -22.90
C SER A 175 -4.34 -6.98 -22.84
N VAL A 176 -3.03 -6.98 -23.08
CA VAL A 176 -2.19 -5.79 -23.23
C VAL A 176 -1.62 -5.76 -24.64
N THR A 177 -1.42 -4.56 -25.21
CA THR A 177 -1.09 -4.37 -26.63
C THR A 177 0.20 -3.58 -26.83
N ASN A 178 0.82 -3.75 -28.00
CA ASN A 178 1.84 -2.85 -28.51
C ASN A 178 1.51 -2.56 -29.98
N SER A 179 0.78 -1.48 -30.21
CA SER A 179 0.17 -1.12 -31.49
C SER A 179 0.35 0.37 -31.85
N GLY A 180 0.55 1.25 -30.86
CA GLY A 180 0.58 2.71 -31.05
C GLY A 180 1.91 3.40 -30.74
N GLY A 181 2.78 2.78 -29.94
CA GLY A 181 4.04 3.41 -29.52
C GLY A 181 4.99 2.46 -28.80
N ASP A 182 5.42 2.83 -27.59
CA ASP A 182 6.39 2.06 -26.78
C ASP A 182 5.75 0.88 -26.00
N GLY A 183 4.51 0.49 -26.33
CA GLY A 183 3.80 -0.64 -25.71
C GLY A 183 3.36 -0.44 -24.27
N PHE A 184 3.22 0.81 -23.80
CA PHE A 184 2.76 1.13 -22.45
C PHE A 184 1.27 0.84 -22.28
N ASN A 185 0.94 0.04 -21.28
CA ASN A 185 -0.43 -0.32 -20.90
C ASN A 185 -0.67 0.06 -19.43
N LEU A 186 -1.78 0.75 -19.17
CA LEU A 186 -2.20 1.07 -17.81
C LEU A 186 -3.00 -0.10 -17.23
N VAL A 187 -2.40 -0.78 -16.27
CA VAL A 187 -2.97 -1.90 -15.52
C VAL A 187 -3.06 -1.54 -14.03
N GLY A 188 -3.38 -2.49 -13.16
CA GLY A 188 -3.36 -2.26 -11.73
C GLY A 188 -3.65 -3.51 -10.92
N ASN A 189 -3.53 -3.36 -9.60
CA ASN A 189 -3.83 -4.41 -8.63
C ASN A 189 -5.36 -4.52 -8.45
N PRO A 190 -5.98 -5.65 -8.87
CA PRO A 190 -7.42 -5.86 -8.78
C PRO A 190 -7.85 -6.42 -7.43
N TYR A 191 -6.96 -6.61 -6.46
CA TYR A 191 -7.24 -7.36 -5.23
C TYR A 191 -7.41 -6.44 -4.02
N PRO A 192 -8.13 -6.91 -2.98
CA PRO A 192 -8.09 -6.32 -1.65
C PRO A 192 -6.80 -6.67 -0.88
N SER A 193 -5.71 -7.02 -1.56
CA SER A 193 -4.40 -7.37 -0.98
C SER A 193 -3.28 -6.72 -1.76
N PHE A 194 -2.07 -6.64 -1.18
CA PHE A 194 -0.90 -6.24 -1.95
C PHE A 194 -0.60 -7.28 -3.04
N VAL A 195 0.05 -6.83 -4.12
CA VAL A 195 0.73 -7.68 -5.09
C VAL A 195 2.24 -7.51 -4.91
N ASP A 196 2.98 -8.61 -4.82
CA ASP A 196 4.44 -8.60 -4.87
C ASP A 196 4.89 -8.80 -6.32
N TRP A 197 5.42 -7.73 -6.90
CA TRP A 197 5.94 -7.75 -8.26
C TRP A 197 7.12 -8.72 -8.43
N SER A 198 7.90 -8.99 -7.38
CA SER A 198 9.03 -9.94 -7.47
C SER A 198 8.58 -11.39 -7.63
N ASN A 199 7.37 -11.74 -7.18
CA ASN A 199 6.79 -13.06 -7.42
C ASN A 199 6.29 -13.20 -8.86
N LEU A 200 5.79 -12.11 -9.44
CA LEU A 200 5.23 -12.06 -10.78
C LEU A 200 6.31 -11.99 -11.87
N ASP A 201 7.28 -11.08 -11.71
CA ASP A 201 8.19 -10.67 -12.77
C ASP A 201 9.53 -10.13 -12.22
N ASP A 202 10.45 -11.03 -11.90
CA ASP A 202 11.82 -10.71 -11.44
C ASP A 202 12.91 -11.35 -12.31
N GLY A 203 14.09 -10.74 -12.29
CA GLY A 203 15.32 -11.27 -12.87
C GLY A 203 15.43 -11.17 -14.40
N PRO A 204 16.43 -11.85 -15.00
CA PRO A 204 16.79 -11.69 -16.42
C PRO A 204 15.80 -12.30 -17.41
N THR A 205 14.73 -12.93 -16.92
CA THR A 205 13.62 -13.49 -17.71
C THR A 205 12.29 -12.74 -17.52
N ALA A 206 12.32 -11.58 -16.84
CA ALA A 206 11.17 -10.70 -16.69
C ALA A 206 10.54 -10.35 -18.06
N THR A 207 9.22 -10.48 -18.14
CA THR A 207 8.39 -10.34 -19.35
C THR A 207 7.82 -8.92 -19.48
N TRP A 208 7.58 -8.25 -18.35
CA TRP A 208 6.94 -6.94 -18.24
C TRP A 208 7.93 -5.87 -17.73
N GLY A 209 8.94 -6.29 -16.98
CA GLY A 209 10.09 -5.49 -16.54
C GLY A 209 9.73 -4.58 -15.37
N ALA A 210 9.66 -3.27 -15.65
CA ALA A 210 9.47 -2.25 -14.65
C ALA A 210 7.99 -1.89 -14.47
N ILE A 211 7.56 -1.74 -13.20
CA ILE A 211 6.34 -1.01 -12.86
C ILE A 211 6.62 0.47 -12.68
N TYR A 212 5.65 1.30 -13.06
CA TYR A 212 5.66 2.75 -12.85
C TYR A 212 4.33 3.19 -12.24
N TYR A 213 4.37 3.85 -11.08
CA TYR A 213 3.17 4.23 -10.34
C TYR A 213 3.38 5.50 -9.49
N TRP A 214 2.28 6.07 -9.00
CA TRP A 214 2.30 7.20 -8.06
C TRP A 214 2.38 6.65 -6.63
N ASP A 215 3.39 7.01 -5.86
CA ASP A 215 3.58 6.59 -4.46
C ASP A 215 3.03 7.59 -3.44
N GLU A 216 2.11 8.45 -3.87
CA GLU A 216 1.53 9.58 -3.11
C GLU A 216 2.47 10.80 -2.99
N THR A 217 3.71 10.71 -3.48
CA THR A 217 4.72 11.78 -3.48
C THR A 217 5.27 12.08 -4.88
N ALA A 218 5.57 11.02 -5.64
CA ALA A 218 6.22 11.09 -6.93
C ALA A 218 5.78 9.92 -7.85
N TYR A 219 6.04 10.10 -9.15
CA TYR A 219 6.00 8.97 -10.09
C TYR A 219 7.30 8.19 -9.97
N VAL A 220 7.22 7.04 -9.30
CA VAL A 220 8.35 6.13 -9.04
C VAL A 220 8.29 4.91 -9.95
N SER A 221 9.40 4.19 -9.99
CA SER A 221 9.50 2.90 -10.66
C SER A 221 10.22 1.87 -9.80
N TRP A 222 9.92 0.59 -10.06
CA TRP A 222 10.64 -0.55 -9.50
C TRP A 222 10.90 -1.58 -10.60
N ASN A 223 12.11 -2.15 -10.63
CA ASN A 223 12.52 -3.21 -11.55
C ASN A 223 13.68 -4.04 -10.94
N ALA A 224 13.43 -5.28 -10.54
CA ALA A 224 14.42 -6.21 -9.97
C ALA A 224 15.31 -5.58 -8.87
N GLY A 225 14.69 -4.83 -7.95
CA GLY A 225 15.36 -4.12 -6.86
C GLY A 225 16.02 -2.77 -7.23
N ALA A 226 15.90 -2.31 -8.48
CA ALA A 226 16.31 -0.98 -8.92
C ALA A 226 15.12 -0.01 -9.02
N GLY A 227 15.37 1.27 -8.77
CA GLY A 227 14.36 2.34 -8.75
C GLY A 227 14.11 2.88 -7.34
N ALA A 228 13.23 3.89 -7.23
CA ALA A 228 12.84 4.49 -5.95
C ALA A 228 11.54 3.90 -5.38
N GLY A 229 10.79 3.15 -6.20
CA GLY A 229 9.55 2.50 -5.79
C GLY A 229 9.79 1.20 -5.02
N SER A 230 8.69 0.52 -4.74
CA SER A 230 8.61 -0.75 -4.04
C SER A 230 8.18 -1.85 -5.00
N GLN A 231 8.58 -3.10 -4.73
CA GLN A 231 8.01 -4.28 -5.39
C GLN A 231 6.53 -4.49 -5.03
N TYR A 232 6.08 -3.91 -3.90
CA TYR A 232 4.74 -4.12 -3.39
C TYR A 232 3.76 -3.08 -3.93
N VAL A 233 2.81 -3.53 -4.74
CA VAL A 233 1.72 -2.70 -5.27
C VAL A 233 0.53 -2.77 -4.29
N PRO A 234 0.10 -1.65 -3.66
CA PRO A 234 -1.00 -1.65 -2.72
C PRO A 234 -2.36 -2.04 -3.35
N PRO A 235 -3.35 -2.44 -2.53
CA PRO A 235 -4.73 -2.63 -2.99
C PRO A 235 -5.24 -1.40 -3.75
N VAL A 236 -6.08 -1.61 -4.77
CA VAL A 236 -6.66 -0.54 -5.61
C VAL A 236 -5.64 0.21 -6.47
N GLN A 237 -4.32 0.05 -6.30
CA GLN A 237 -3.31 0.85 -7.02
C GLN A 237 -3.19 0.47 -8.50
N GLY A 238 -3.23 1.48 -9.37
CA GLY A 238 -2.90 1.37 -10.79
C GLY A 238 -1.42 1.63 -11.07
N PHE A 239 -0.89 1.02 -12.13
CA PHE A 239 0.50 1.14 -12.55
C PHE A 239 0.65 0.88 -14.06
N PHE A 240 1.67 1.49 -14.68
CA PHE A 240 2.04 1.18 -16.05
C PHE A 240 2.98 -0.01 -16.13
N ILE A 241 2.79 -0.83 -17.17
CA ILE A 241 3.75 -1.82 -17.66
C ILE A 241 4.03 -1.55 -19.15
N ALA A 242 5.14 -2.06 -19.66
CA ALA A 242 5.42 -2.08 -21.10
C ALA A 242 5.39 -3.51 -21.63
N THR A 243 5.01 -3.71 -22.89
CA THR A 243 5.08 -5.02 -23.55
C THR A 243 5.67 -4.93 -24.95
N ALA A 244 6.46 -5.92 -25.35
CA ALA A 244 7.07 -5.99 -26.68
C ALA A 244 6.09 -6.41 -27.79
N SER A 245 4.94 -7.00 -27.44
CA SER A 245 3.93 -7.47 -28.37
C SER A 245 2.59 -7.71 -27.65
N THR A 246 1.48 -7.75 -28.38
CA THR A 246 0.18 -8.12 -27.79
C THR A 246 0.24 -9.47 -27.06
N ALA A 247 -0.14 -9.46 -25.79
CA ALA A 247 -0.04 -10.58 -24.85
C ALA A 247 -1.15 -10.50 -23.77
N THR A 248 -1.25 -11.53 -22.93
CA THR A 248 -2.14 -11.50 -21.75
C THR A 248 -1.32 -11.23 -20.51
N PHE A 249 -1.48 -10.05 -19.91
CA PHE A 249 -0.99 -9.78 -18.56
C PHE A 249 -1.90 -10.48 -17.56
N SER A 250 -1.34 -11.21 -16.60
CA SER A 250 -2.10 -12.00 -15.63
C SER A 250 -1.49 -11.87 -14.25
N LEU A 251 -2.35 -11.76 -13.25
CA LEU A 251 -2.02 -11.84 -11.84
C LEU A 251 -2.66 -13.10 -11.26
N THR A 252 -1.96 -13.76 -10.36
CA THR A 252 -2.34 -15.04 -9.76
C THR A 252 -2.34 -14.93 -8.24
N ASN A 253 -2.89 -15.94 -7.56
CA ASN A 253 -2.81 -15.99 -6.09
C ASN A 253 -1.38 -16.07 -5.55
N ALA A 254 -0.38 -16.52 -6.34
CA ALA A 254 1.02 -16.55 -5.90
C ALA A 254 1.67 -15.15 -5.86
N ASP A 255 1.11 -14.20 -6.63
CA ASP A 255 1.60 -12.82 -6.70
C ASP A 255 1.00 -11.95 -5.60
N ARG A 256 0.02 -12.47 -4.84
CA ARG A 256 -0.63 -11.75 -3.75
C ARG A 256 0.14 -11.90 -2.44
N THR A 257 0.26 -10.83 -1.67
CA THR A 257 0.96 -10.83 -0.39
C THR A 257 0.31 -9.89 0.64
N HIS A 258 0.80 -9.97 1.88
CA HIS A 258 0.66 -8.91 2.86
C HIS A 258 1.98 -8.14 2.94
N VAL A 259 1.90 -6.81 2.91
CA VAL A 259 2.96 -5.96 3.47
C VAL A 259 2.61 -5.69 4.93
N ARG A 260 3.58 -5.66 5.83
CA ARG A 260 3.32 -5.22 7.21
C ARG A 260 2.81 -3.78 7.17
N PRO A 261 1.68 -3.44 7.81
CA PRO A 261 1.19 -2.08 7.81
C PRO A 261 2.23 -1.12 8.38
N ALA A 262 2.24 0.11 7.88
CA ALA A 262 3.15 1.12 8.39
C ALA A 262 2.83 1.45 9.86
N THR A 263 3.75 1.10 10.76
CA THR A 263 3.83 1.66 12.11
C THR A 263 4.84 2.80 12.10
N GLU A 264 4.53 3.91 12.75
CA GLU A 264 5.51 4.98 12.95
C GLU A 264 6.50 4.53 14.02
N VAL A 265 7.72 4.16 13.61
CA VAL A 265 8.75 3.66 14.54
C VAL A 265 9.77 4.75 14.85
N ILE A 266 9.70 5.30 16.07
CA ILE A 266 10.72 6.20 16.62
C ILE A 266 11.82 5.38 17.27
N GLN A 267 13.04 5.44 16.73
CA GLN A 267 14.22 4.87 17.37
C GLN A 267 14.56 5.64 18.65
N LEU A 268 14.61 4.96 19.79
CA LEU A 268 15.04 5.54 21.07
C LEU A 268 16.52 5.23 21.34
N GLY A 269 17.18 6.16 22.03
CA GLY A 269 18.56 6.02 22.48
C GLY A 269 18.64 5.94 24.01
N PHE A 270 19.31 4.92 24.56
CA PHE A 270 19.59 4.81 25.99
C PHE A 270 21.03 4.34 26.24
N GLN A 271 21.82 5.19 26.90
CA GLN A 271 23.19 4.87 27.32
C GLN A 271 23.37 5.20 28.81
N ASN A 272 24.09 4.36 29.54
CA ASN A 272 24.49 4.61 30.92
C ASN A 272 25.93 4.16 31.18
N THR A 273 26.58 4.69 32.22
CA THR A 273 27.95 4.34 32.62
C THR A 273 28.00 3.26 33.69
N ALA A 274 26.85 2.80 34.18
CA ALA A 274 26.71 1.71 35.15
C ALA A 274 25.86 0.58 34.58
N ASN A 275 26.22 -0.66 34.93
CA ASN A 275 25.35 -1.82 34.77
C ASN A 275 24.27 -1.79 35.86
N GLY A 276 23.04 -2.16 35.54
CA GLY A 276 21.95 -2.21 36.51
C GLY A 276 20.57 -2.41 35.89
N THR A 277 19.56 -2.54 36.74
CA THR A 277 18.15 -2.58 36.33
C THR A 277 17.59 -1.17 36.25
N TYR A 278 16.95 -0.86 35.13
CA TYR A 278 16.33 0.43 34.82
C TYR A 278 14.86 0.23 34.43
N SER A 279 14.13 1.32 34.26
CA SER A 279 12.82 1.29 33.63
C SER A 279 12.60 2.47 32.68
N ILE A 280 11.82 2.22 31.63
CA ILE A 280 11.24 3.26 30.78
C ILE A 280 9.75 3.32 31.13
N ALA A 281 9.21 4.53 31.25
CA ALA A 281 7.80 4.76 31.56
C ALA A 281 7.32 5.99 30.78
N MET A 282 6.04 6.02 30.43
CA MET A 282 5.38 7.24 29.99
C MET A 282 4.55 7.79 31.14
N THR A 283 4.68 9.09 31.39
CA THR A 283 3.95 9.81 32.44
C THR A 283 2.75 10.59 31.93
N ASP A 284 2.64 10.72 30.61
CA ASP A 284 1.59 11.44 29.90
C ASP A 284 1.42 10.77 28.52
N ILE A 285 0.21 10.27 28.23
CA ILE A 285 -0.14 9.54 27.00
C ILE A 285 -1.42 10.18 26.37
N ASP A 286 -1.86 11.34 26.85
CA ASP A 286 -3.07 11.99 26.36
C ASP A 286 -2.95 12.30 24.86
N GLY A 287 -3.82 11.67 24.06
CA GLY A 287 -3.92 11.88 22.61
C GLY A 287 -3.24 10.83 21.72
N ILE A 288 -2.60 9.79 22.26
CA ILE A 288 -2.02 8.68 21.46
C ILE A 288 -2.65 7.35 21.88
N SER A 289 -3.32 6.66 20.95
CA SER A 289 -4.19 5.52 21.25
C SER A 289 -3.48 4.17 21.44
N SER A 290 -2.21 4.06 21.07
CA SER A 290 -1.38 2.89 21.38
C SER A 290 0.09 3.27 21.27
N VAL A 291 0.88 2.87 22.26
CA VAL A 291 2.32 3.11 22.29
C VAL A 291 3.04 1.87 22.81
N ILE A 292 3.79 1.21 21.93
CA ILE A 292 4.50 -0.05 22.23
C ILE A 292 6.00 0.18 22.19
N LEU A 293 6.72 -0.28 23.22
CA LEU A 293 8.17 -0.34 23.25
C LEU A 293 8.66 -1.72 22.80
N GLU A 294 9.52 -1.75 21.79
CA GLU A 294 10.31 -2.92 21.39
C GLU A 294 11.69 -2.86 22.05
N ASP A 295 12.03 -3.88 22.84
CA ASP A 295 13.41 -4.13 23.28
C ASP A 295 14.09 -5.09 22.29
N THR A 296 14.96 -4.56 21.41
CA THR A 296 15.64 -5.35 20.37
C THR A 296 16.65 -6.37 20.92
N LYS A 297 17.09 -6.24 22.19
CA LYS A 297 18.00 -7.21 22.82
C LYS A 297 17.26 -8.49 23.23
N THR A 298 15.99 -8.35 23.64
CA THR A 298 15.15 -9.46 24.11
C THR A 298 14.06 -9.87 23.10
N ASN A 299 13.80 -9.02 22.11
CA ASN A 299 12.64 -9.04 21.21
C ASN A 299 11.30 -8.98 21.95
N TYR A 300 11.27 -8.37 23.14
CA TYR A 300 10.05 -8.17 23.92
C TYR A 300 9.32 -6.90 23.48
N MET A 301 7.99 -6.98 23.41
CA MET A 301 7.09 -5.86 23.15
C MET A 301 6.33 -5.51 24.43
N HIS A 302 6.40 -4.25 24.85
CA HIS A 302 5.75 -3.74 26.06
C HIS A 302 4.76 -2.63 25.71
N ASN A 303 3.48 -2.77 26.08
CA ASN A 303 2.50 -1.70 25.98
C ASN A 303 2.60 -0.78 27.20
N PHE A 304 2.75 0.54 27.00
CA PHE A 304 2.83 1.48 28.12
C PHE A 304 1.53 1.63 28.92
N GLU A 305 0.39 1.14 28.41
CA GLU A 305 -0.85 1.01 29.19
C GLU A 305 -0.70 0.00 30.36
N ASP A 306 0.17 -1.01 30.22
CA ASP A 306 0.51 -1.96 31.29
C ASP A 306 1.48 -1.35 32.34
N GLY A 307 1.88 -0.09 32.15
CA GLY A 307 2.76 0.67 33.04
C GLY A 307 4.20 0.74 32.57
N ALA A 308 5.14 0.81 33.52
CA ALA A 308 6.57 0.98 33.22
C ALA A 308 7.24 -0.34 32.81
N TYR A 309 8.03 -0.31 31.73
CA TYR A 309 8.86 -1.45 31.32
C TYR A 309 10.16 -1.48 32.13
N GLY A 310 10.45 -2.60 32.80
CA GLY A 310 11.71 -2.82 33.53
C GLY A 310 12.69 -3.69 32.75
N PHE A 311 13.98 -3.32 32.73
CA PHE A 311 15.03 -4.03 31.98
C PHE A 311 16.40 -3.97 32.65
N ASP A 312 17.21 -5.01 32.47
CA ASP A 312 18.63 -5.00 32.85
C ASP A 312 19.51 -4.46 31.71
N TYR A 313 20.35 -3.48 32.04
CA TYR A 313 21.28 -2.80 31.13
C TYR A 313 22.74 -3.12 31.47
N SER A 314 23.56 -3.29 30.44
CA SER A 314 25.03 -3.34 30.52
C SER A 314 25.63 -2.16 29.76
N THR A 315 26.78 -1.65 30.20
CA THR A 315 27.58 -0.62 29.48
C THR A 315 28.09 -1.07 28.11
N THR A 316 27.89 -2.35 27.76
CA THR A 316 28.17 -2.95 26.45
C THR A 316 26.92 -3.19 25.60
N ASP A 317 25.72 -2.85 26.10
CA ASP A 317 24.49 -2.93 25.32
C ASP A 317 24.44 -1.83 24.26
N ASP A 318 23.79 -2.14 23.13
CA ASP A 318 23.55 -1.15 22.07
C ASP A 318 22.75 0.04 22.62
N GLU A 319 23.22 1.25 22.35
CA GLU A 319 22.50 2.47 22.70
C GLU A 319 21.15 2.59 21.97
N LYS A 320 21.00 1.92 20.81
CA LYS A 320 19.78 1.84 19.98
C LYS A 320 18.91 0.63 20.30
N ARG A 321 19.05 0.05 21.49
CA ARG A 321 18.30 -1.13 21.96
C ARG A 321 16.77 -0.99 21.92
N PHE A 322 16.23 0.22 21.99
CA PHE A 322 14.78 0.42 22.13
C PHE A 322 14.17 1.12 20.92
N LYS A 323 13.06 0.59 20.41
CA LYS A 323 12.22 1.28 19.42
C LYS A 323 10.84 1.55 20.00
N LEU A 324 10.24 2.66 19.62
CA LEU A 324 8.93 3.10 20.04
C LEU A 324 7.99 3.07 18.84
N HIS A 325 7.00 2.20 18.89
CA HIS A 325 5.96 2.09 17.89
C HIS A 325 4.84 3.04 18.29
N LEU A 326 4.70 4.14 17.54
CA LEU A 326 3.55 5.04 17.62
C LEU A 326 2.48 4.61 16.61
N GLN A 327 1.24 4.84 17.00
CA GLN A 327 0.11 4.89 16.09
C GLN A 327 -0.43 6.32 16.11
N THR A 328 -0.38 7.01 14.97
CA THR A 328 -0.77 8.41 14.86
C THR A 328 -1.78 8.63 13.73
N LEU A 329 -2.50 9.75 13.82
CA LEU A 329 -3.17 10.38 12.69
C LEU A 329 -2.13 11.32 12.04
N GLY A 330 -1.65 10.97 10.85
CA GLY A 330 -0.43 11.55 10.27
C GLY A 330 -0.54 13.00 9.74
N THR A 331 0.63 13.67 9.63
CA THR A 331 0.99 14.84 8.77
C THR A 331 2.51 15.07 8.91
N ASN A 332 3.32 15.53 7.94
CA ASN A 332 3.16 15.82 6.50
C ASN A 332 4.57 15.77 5.84
N GLU A 333 4.67 15.53 4.53
CA GLU A 333 5.86 15.90 3.75
C GLU A 333 5.98 17.43 3.57
N ILE A 334 7.22 17.96 3.47
CA ILE A 334 7.46 19.36 3.09
C ILE A 334 8.71 19.48 2.19
N ALA A 335 8.50 19.49 0.87
CA ALA A 335 9.53 19.92 -0.09
C ALA A 335 9.00 20.66 -1.34
N GLU A 336 7.71 21.02 -1.43
CA GLU A 336 7.25 21.97 -2.45
C GLU A 336 7.88 23.35 -2.22
N GLY A 337 8.58 23.88 -3.24
CA GLY A 337 9.06 25.27 -3.29
C GLY A 337 10.54 25.51 -2.97
N LEU A 338 11.26 24.59 -2.33
CA LEU A 338 12.68 24.77 -1.99
C LEU A 338 13.63 24.80 -3.21
N TYR A 339 13.21 24.15 -4.30
CA TYR A 339 13.98 23.97 -5.52
C TYR A 339 13.13 24.37 -6.73
N ASN A 340 13.69 25.22 -7.59
CA ASN A 340 13.13 25.57 -8.88
C ASN A 340 14.05 25.03 -9.98
N VAL A 341 13.55 24.04 -10.74
CA VAL A 341 14.31 23.34 -11.77
C VAL A 341 13.67 23.54 -13.13
N TYR A 342 14.47 23.96 -14.10
CA TYR A 342 14.03 24.18 -15.48
C TYR A 342 15.15 23.89 -16.48
N ALA A 343 14.82 23.79 -17.78
CA ALA A 343 15.81 23.63 -18.85
C ALA A 343 15.65 24.69 -19.95
N ASN A 344 16.77 25.05 -20.58
CA ASN A 344 16.82 25.94 -21.75
C ASN A 344 18.10 25.63 -22.56
N ASP A 345 18.00 25.59 -23.89
CA ASP A 345 19.09 25.25 -24.84
C ASP A 345 19.95 24.07 -24.38
N LYS A 346 19.31 22.94 -24.05
CA LYS A 346 19.97 21.71 -23.57
C LYS A 346 20.87 21.91 -22.35
N VAL A 347 20.51 22.83 -21.46
CA VAL A 347 21.11 23.00 -20.13
C VAL A 347 20.00 22.92 -19.09
N VAL A 348 20.18 22.08 -18.07
CA VAL A 348 19.34 22.04 -16.87
C VAL A 348 19.88 23.03 -15.85
N TYR A 349 18.98 23.77 -15.22
CA TYR A 349 19.24 24.76 -14.20
C TYR A 349 18.54 24.33 -12.92
N VAL A 350 19.28 24.21 -11.82
CA VAL A 350 18.72 24.05 -10.47
C VAL A 350 18.99 25.34 -9.72
N ASN A 351 17.93 25.98 -9.23
CA ASN A 351 18.01 27.12 -8.32
C ASN A 351 17.39 26.73 -6.98
N SER A 352 18.09 26.98 -5.88
CA SER A 352 17.63 26.64 -4.52
C SER A 352 17.54 27.88 -3.65
N GLU A 353 16.52 27.91 -2.78
CA GLU A 353 16.41 28.95 -1.75
C GLU A 353 17.46 28.80 -0.63
N LYS A 354 18.13 27.64 -0.56
CA LYS A 354 19.20 27.33 0.40
C LYS A 354 20.48 26.95 -0.32
N VAL A 355 21.59 26.92 0.41
CA VAL A 355 22.86 26.40 -0.10
C VAL A 355 22.83 24.87 0.01
N ILE A 356 22.98 24.19 -1.12
CA ILE A 356 23.24 22.75 -1.19
C ILE A 356 24.69 22.54 -0.74
N ASN A 357 24.89 21.73 0.30
CA ASN A 357 26.20 21.34 0.82
C ASN A 357 26.29 19.81 0.78
N ASN A 358 27.42 19.27 0.33
CA ASN A 358 27.62 17.81 0.18
C ASN A 358 26.47 17.07 -0.55
N GLY A 359 25.76 17.73 -1.48
CA GLY A 359 24.60 17.18 -2.15
C GLY A 359 24.92 16.55 -3.51
N THR A 360 23.94 15.90 -4.11
CA THR A 360 24.01 15.43 -5.50
C THR A 360 22.83 15.92 -6.33
N VAL A 361 23.07 16.14 -7.62
CA VAL A 361 22.02 16.37 -8.62
C VAL A 361 22.15 15.32 -9.70
N LYS A 362 21.11 14.49 -9.84
CA LYS A 362 21.04 13.38 -10.80
C LYS A 362 19.97 13.67 -11.84
N ILE A 363 20.28 13.45 -13.12
CA ILE A 363 19.34 13.57 -14.23
C ILE A 363 19.09 12.16 -14.76
N TYR A 364 17.85 11.72 -14.73
CA TYR A 364 17.39 10.44 -15.23
C TYR A 364 16.61 10.60 -16.53
N ASP A 365 16.75 9.65 -17.46
CA ASP A 365 15.77 9.49 -18.53
C ASP A 365 14.48 8.80 -18.01
N ILE A 366 13.43 8.79 -18.83
CA ILE A 366 12.14 8.17 -18.49
C ILE A 366 12.20 6.65 -18.24
N MET A 367 13.33 5.99 -18.53
CA MET A 367 13.56 4.57 -18.26
C MET A 367 14.31 4.36 -16.93
N GLY A 368 14.50 5.42 -16.14
CA GLY A 368 15.22 5.36 -14.86
C GLY A 368 16.74 5.26 -14.99
N ARG A 369 17.32 5.49 -16.18
CA ARG A 369 18.77 5.46 -16.35
C ARG A 369 19.38 6.82 -16.00
N ILE A 370 20.42 6.82 -15.15
CA ILE A 370 21.21 8.01 -14.84
C ILE A 370 21.91 8.48 -16.13
N MET A 371 21.56 9.68 -16.58
CA MET A 371 22.15 10.37 -17.73
C MET A 371 23.25 11.35 -17.30
N VAL A 372 23.11 11.96 -16.12
CA VAL A 372 24.14 12.76 -15.44
C VAL A 372 24.03 12.55 -13.94
N GLU A 373 25.17 12.57 -13.25
CA GLU A 373 25.27 12.78 -11.82
C GLU A 373 26.32 13.87 -11.58
N VAL A 374 26.00 14.85 -10.73
CA VAL A 374 26.87 15.97 -10.36
C VAL A 374 26.88 16.09 -8.84
N GLU A 375 28.05 15.97 -8.22
CA GLU A 375 28.26 16.37 -6.83
C GLU A 375 28.22 17.90 -6.73
N VAL A 376 27.47 18.41 -5.75
CA VAL A 376 27.23 19.83 -5.54
C VAL A 376 27.56 20.17 -4.09
N ASP A 377 28.62 20.95 -3.92
CA ASP A 377 29.01 21.47 -2.61
C ASP A 377 29.04 23.00 -2.61
N ASN A 378 28.57 23.58 -1.50
CA ASN A 378 28.46 25.02 -1.25
C ASN A 378 27.88 25.84 -2.43
N ALA A 379 26.74 25.41 -3.00
CA ALA A 379 26.09 26.10 -4.11
C ALA A 379 24.57 26.20 -3.95
N ASN A 380 24.00 27.36 -4.28
CA ASN A 380 22.55 27.58 -4.39
C ASN A 380 22.05 27.58 -5.86
N PHE A 381 22.96 27.46 -6.82
CA PHE A 381 22.65 27.47 -8.25
C PHE A 381 23.59 26.56 -9.03
N VAL A 382 23.01 25.64 -9.79
CA VAL A 382 23.74 24.60 -10.55
C VAL A 382 23.32 24.65 -12.01
N LYS A 383 24.29 24.54 -12.93
CA LYS A 383 24.06 24.40 -14.37
C LYS A 383 24.64 23.08 -14.85
N ILE A 384 23.81 22.28 -15.50
CA ILE A 384 24.18 20.95 -15.99
C ILE A 384 23.94 20.91 -17.51
N PRO A 385 25.00 20.94 -18.34
CA PRO A 385 24.89 20.73 -19.78
C PRO A 385 24.32 19.34 -20.08
N ALA A 386 23.11 19.30 -20.61
CA ALA A 386 22.30 18.12 -20.83
C ALA A 386 22.17 17.87 -22.34
N GLY A 387 23.25 17.39 -22.96
CA GLY A 387 23.38 17.18 -24.41
C GLY A 387 22.50 16.06 -25.00
N PHE A 388 21.33 15.80 -24.42
CA PHE A 388 20.46 14.67 -24.72
C PHE A 388 19.52 14.96 -25.89
N LYS A 389 18.68 13.96 -26.19
CA LYS A 389 17.56 14.13 -27.12
C LYS A 389 16.51 15.01 -26.45
N THR A 390 15.74 15.72 -27.28
CA THR A 390 14.58 16.47 -26.83
C THR A 390 13.57 15.51 -26.17
N GLY A 391 13.11 15.81 -24.97
CA GLY A 391 12.27 14.89 -24.19
C GLY A 391 12.08 15.28 -22.73
N ILE A 392 11.35 14.42 -22.00
CA ILE A 392 11.11 14.55 -20.56
C ILE A 392 12.24 13.84 -19.80
N TYR A 393 12.70 14.45 -18.72
CA TYR A 393 13.71 13.94 -17.81
C TYR A 393 13.29 14.19 -16.36
N VAL A 394 13.81 13.41 -15.43
CA VAL A 394 13.62 13.61 -13.99
C VAL A 394 14.93 14.10 -13.39
N VAL A 395 14.87 15.23 -12.67
CA VAL A 395 16.01 15.81 -11.96
C VAL A 395 15.81 15.60 -10.47
N VAL A 396 16.63 14.77 -9.86
CA VAL A 396 16.62 14.49 -8.42
C VAL A 396 17.73 15.28 -7.77
N ILE A 397 17.42 15.93 -6.65
CA ILE A 397 18.34 16.72 -5.83
C ILE A 397 18.34 16.10 -4.43
N GLU A 398 19.51 15.75 -3.93
CA GLU A 398 19.74 15.18 -2.61
C GLU A 398 20.65 16.13 -1.83
N ASP A 399 20.23 16.70 -0.69
CA ASP A 399 21.02 17.66 0.10
C ASP A 399 21.44 17.14 1.49
N GLY A 400 21.40 15.81 1.66
CA GLY A 400 21.73 15.12 2.91
C GLY A 400 20.58 15.06 3.93
N HIS A 401 19.57 15.93 3.84
CA HIS A 401 18.39 15.91 4.71
C HIS A 401 17.05 15.96 3.96
N ASN A 402 17.03 16.42 2.72
CA ASN A 402 15.87 16.49 1.85
C ASN A 402 16.19 15.78 0.52
N VAL A 403 15.15 15.21 -0.10
CA VAL A 403 15.16 14.74 -1.48
C VAL A 403 14.08 15.52 -2.23
N SER A 404 14.39 16.02 -3.42
CA SER A 404 13.43 16.70 -4.29
C SER A 404 13.52 16.16 -5.71
N SER A 405 12.38 15.74 -6.26
CA SER A 405 12.26 15.20 -7.62
C SER A 405 11.49 16.19 -8.50
N ASN A 406 12.10 16.60 -9.62
CA ASN A 406 11.55 17.63 -10.51
C ASN A 406 11.47 17.12 -11.95
N LYS A 407 10.28 17.12 -12.54
CA LYS A 407 10.07 16.73 -13.94
C LYS A 407 10.38 17.91 -14.87
N VAL A 408 11.31 17.72 -15.80
CA VAL A 408 11.79 18.78 -16.69
C VAL A 408 11.71 18.34 -18.16
N PHE A 409 11.16 19.21 -19.01
CA PHE A 409 11.26 19.04 -20.46
C PHE A 409 12.52 19.71 -20.98
N ILE A 410 13.44 18.93 -21.54
CA ILE A 410 14.67 19.42 -22.17
C ILE A 410 14.43 19.49 -23.68
N ASN A 411 14.56 20.69 -24.25
CA ASN A 411 14.41 20.96 -25.69
C ASN A 411 15.75 20.83 -26.42
#